data_AF-I4BKB7-F1
#
_entry.id   AF-I4BKB7-F1
#
_cell.length_a   1.000
_cell.length_b   1.000
_cell.length_c   1.000
_cell.angle_alpha   90.00
_cell.angle_beta   90.00
_cell.angle_gamma   90.00
#
_symmetry.space_group_name_H-M   'P 1'
#
loop_
_entity.id
_entity.type
_entity.pdbx_description
1 polymer ?
#
loop_
_entity_poly.entity_id
_entity_poly.type
_entity_poly.pdbx_seq_one_letter_code
_entity_poly.pdbx_strand_id
1 'polypeptide(L)'
;MPTILDCTVFTLDMPGARDVFLKVIDLWGRNDEDTSLAEIFRANGVPPAQLTWASNKWDLWLQVLTLAAKKGTLRALMYALADQLAPALRGMLDHLPDAAPVDALTAFTVGGGAFDARLLPQHRAFLDRNPVRAALDDLASEVGARVLIVDGPSGSGRSHIWFLIAHGCARMGLPLDAAVRIQPSHITVAGQAWGPLDLMNEVAQRLDWPPPEFDPQAQPDTHVRMLSRWFKTNATARVGTVRWLVIDDVSAVYMTEACQRMAAELANAAATAEAGMLRIVLLGYSGILSADAEGYVSREHIVYLDAEALKAYFKDLAASVGEDLDSEAVEMLVSQAAGAPPYTVPLPFRRIGAGIGRVAGKYLQTVGGQ
;
A
#
# COMPACT_ATOMS: atom_id res chain seq x y z
N MET A 1 -3.06 -6.85 -25.47
CA MET A 1 -2.79 -5.54 -24.81
C MET A 1 -1.59 -5.74 -23.87
N PRO A 2 -1.01 -4.72 -23.17
CA PRO A 2 -0.04 -5.02 -22.12
C PRO A 2 -0.67 -5.98 -21.09
N THR A 3 0.10 -6.95 -20.62
CA THR A 3 -0.27 -7.89 -19.54
C THR A 3 0.33 -7.41 -18.23
N ILE A 4 0.02 -8.08 -17.11
CA ILE A 4 0.66 -7.75 -15.83
C ILE A 4 2.20 -7.92 -15.88
N LEU A 5 2.68 -8.73 -16.82
CA LEU A 5 4.10 -8.95 -17.04
C LEU A 5 4.80 -7.76 -17.72
N ASP A 6 4.04 -6.82 -18.29
CA ASP A 6 4.55 -5.61 -18.94
C ASP A 6 4.42 -4.37 -18.06
N CYS A 7 3.89 -4.52 -16.83
CA CYS A 7 3.75 -3.41 -15.91
C CYS A 7 5.12 -2.96 -15.38
N THR A 8 5.28 -1.64 -15.20
CA THR A 8 6.46 -1.03 -14.58
C THR A 8 6.45 -1.09 -13.05
N VAL A 9 5.33 -1.55 -12.48
CA VAL A 9 5.12 -1.75 -11.05
C VAL A 9 4.45 -3.11 -10.87
N PHE A 10 4.92 -3.90 -9.91
CA PHE A 10 4.30 -5.17 -9.52
C PHE A 10 3.97 -5.13 -8.03
N THR A 11 2.69 -5.25 -7.69
CA THR A 11 2.25 -5.40 -6.31
C THR A 11 1.26 -6.57 -6.23
N LEU A 12 1.23 -7.28 -5.10
CA LEU A 12 0.30 -8.40 -4.89
C LEU A 12 -1.18 -7.98 -4.95
N ASP A 13 -1.41 -6.67 -4.92
CA ASP A 13 -2.71 -6.09 -5.05
C ASP A 13 -3.22 -6.11 -6.50
N MET A 14 -2.35 -6.17 -7.50
CA MET A 14 -2.74 -6.13 -8.92
C MET A 14 -3.51 -7.38 -9.38
N PRO A 15 -4.48 -7.24 -10.32
CA PRO A 15 -5.25 -8.38 -10.81
C PRO A 15 -4.32 -9.40 -11.47
N GLY A 16 -4.38 -10.65 -11.04
CA GLY A 16 -3.48 -11.71 -11.51
C GLY A 16 -2.07 -11.69 -10.92
N ALA A 17 -1.59 -10.60 -10.28
CA ALA A 17 -0.26 -10.58 -9.67
C ALA A 17 -0.16 -11.59 -8.54
N ARG A 18 -1.21 -11.67 -7.71
CA ARG A 18 -1.26 -12.65 -6.63
C ARG A 18 -1.22 -14.08 -7.16
N ASP A 19 -1.92 -14.37 -8.25
CA ASP A 19 -1.95 -15.73 -8.83
C ASP A 19 -0.59 -16.09 -9.45
N VAL A 20 0.01 -15.16 -10.20
CA VAL A 20 1.38 -15.29 -10.72
C VAL A 20 2.35 -15.54 -9.58
N PHE A 21 2.30 -14.71 -8.55
CA PHE A 21 3.19 -14.78 -7.39
C PHE A 21 3.01 -16.07 -6.59
N LEU A 22 1.78 -16.47 -6.27
CA LEU A 22 1.50 -17.72 -5.56
C LEU A 22 1.96 -18.94 -6.36
N LYS A 23 1.83 -18.90 -7.69
CA LYS A 23 2.34 -19.98 -8.55
C LYS A 23 3.85 -20.02 -8.58
N VAL A 24 4.53 -18.88 -8.68
CA VAL A 24 5.98 -18.82 -8.58
C VAL A 24 6.48 -19.39 -7.24
N ILE A 25 5.80 -19.07 -6.13
CA ILE A 25 6.14 -19.62 -4.81
C ILE A 25 5.88 -21.12 -4.72
N ASP A 26 4.71 -21.60 -5.16
CA ASP A 26 4.37 -23.04 -5.12
C ASP A 26 5.35 -23.89 -5.95
N LEU A 27 5.74 -23.37 -7.12
CA LEU A 27 6.71 -24.03 -7.99
C LEU A 27 8.10 -24.08 -7.36
N TRP A 28 8.48 -23.03 -6.64
CA TRP A 28 9.78 -22.98 -5.98
C TRP A 28 9.87 -23.79 -4.69
N GLY A 29 8.76 -24.05 -4.01
CA GLY A 29 8.72 -25.00 -2.88
C GLY A 29 9.21 -26.41 -3.23
N ARG A 30 9.41 -26.71 -4.51
CA ARG A 30 9.80 -28.03 -5.04
C ARG A 30 11.26 -28.11 -5.52
N ASN A 31 11.99 -27.00 -5.61
CA ASN A 31 13.37 -26.95 -6.11
C ASN A 31 14.30 -26.34 -5.04
N ASP A 32 15.25 -27.14 -4.53
CA ASP A 32 16.17 -26.76 -3.45
C ASP A 32 17.49 -26.11 -3.92
N GLU A 33 17.65 -25.82 -5.23
CA GLU A 33 18.92 -25.33 -5.79
C GLU A 33 18.94 -23.81 -6.04
N ASP A 34 19.34 -23.04 -5.03
CA ASP A 34 19.45 -21.57 -5.04
C ASP A 34 20.40 -21.00 -6.10
N THR A 35 21.44 -21.75 -6.49
CA THR A 35 22.47 -21.28 -7.44
C THR A 35 21.90 -21.01 -8.84
N SER A 36 20.92 -21.82 -9.28
CA SER A 36 20.28 -21.67 -10.60
C SER A 36 19.45 -20.38 -10.71
N LEU A 37 18.80 -19.97 -9.62
CA LEU A 37 17.95 -18.77 -9.60
C LEU A 37 18.74 -17.48 -9.70
N ALA A 38 19.90 -17.40 -9.01
CA ALA A 38 20.74 -16.22 -9.07
C ALA A 38 21.22 -15.91 -10.50
N GLU A 39 21.47 -16.94 -11.30
CA GLU A 39 21.83 -16.81 -12.71
C GLU A 39 20.65 -16.36 -13.56
N ILE A 40 19.47 -16.96 -13.39
CA ILE A 40 18.23 -16.57 -14.09
C ILE A 40 17.90 -15.10 -13.79
N PHE A 41 17.94 -14.69 -12.52
CA PHE A 41 17.64 -13.32 -12.10
C PHE A 41 18.62 -12.34 -12.72
N ARG A 42 19.93 -12.63 -12.64
CA ARG A 42 20.98 -11.80 -13.23
C ARG A 42 20.78 -11.63 -14.74
N ALA A 43 20.52 -12.72 -15.46
CA ALA A 43 20.30 -12.72 -16.90
C ALA A 43 19.06 -11.89 -17.31
N ASN A 44 18.09 -11.74 -16.41
CA ASN A 44 16.86 -10.99 -16.64
C ASN A 44 16.83 -9.64 -15.91
N GLY A 45 18.01 -9.05 -15.66
CA GLY A 45 18.12 -7.67 -15.17
C GLY A 45 17.86 -7.48 -13.68
N VAL A 46 17.76 -8.56 -12.89
CA VAL A 46 17.59 -8.55 -11.44
C VAL A 46 18.93 -9.00 -10.79
N PRO A 47 19.84 -8.07 -10.45
CA PRO A 47 21.16 -8.41 -9.92
C PRO A 47 20.99 -9.05 -8.54
N PRO A 48 21.61 -10.22 -8.27
CA PRO A 48 21.54 -10.88 -6.96
C PRO A 48 21.97 -9.98 -5.79
N ALA A 49 22.86 -9.01 -6.02
CA ALA A 49 23.31 -8.06 -5.00
C ALA A 49 22.22 -7.06 -4.55
N GLN A 50 21.13 -6.92 -5.30
CA GLN A 50 19.97 -6.08 -4.95
C GLN A 50 18.88 -6.85 -4.19
N LEU A 51 19.12 -8.14 -3.92
CA LEU A 51 18.17 -9.04 -3.27
C LEU A 51 18.66 -9.46 -1.89
N THR A 52 17.74 -9.54 -0.94
CA THR A 52 18.04 -10.07 0.39
C THR A 52 17.82 -11.59 0.40
N TRP A 53 18.81 -12.37 -0.06
CA TRP A 53 18.69 -13.83 -0.16
C TRP A 53 18.41 -14.54 1.17
N ALA A 54 18.81 -13.94 2.30
CA ALA A 54 18.52 -14.47 3.64
C ALA A 54 17.08 -14.21 4.11
N SER A 55 16.25 -13.49 3.34
CA SER A 55 14.84 -13.27 3.67
C SER A 55 14.04 -14.55 3.50
N ASN A 56 12.81 -14.56 4.03
CA ASN A 56 11.90 -15.64 3.71
C ASN A 56 11.61 -15.67 2.20
N LYS A 57 11.16 -16.84 1.74
CA LYS A 57 10.90 -17.14 0.33
C LYS A 57 9.90 -16.15 -0.31
N TRP A 58 8.90 -15.74 0.46
CA TRP A 58 7.83 -14.85 0.00
C TRP A 58 8.38 -13.46 -0.34
N ASP A 59 9.16 -12.89 0.58
CA ASP A 59 9.73 -11.55 0.43
C ASP A 59 10.77 -11.48 -0.69
N LEU A 60 11.59 -12.53 -0.83
CA LEU A 60 12.56 -12.63 -1.92
C LEU A 60 11.86 -12.56 -3.28
N TRP A 61 10.81 -13.36 -3.46
CA TRP A 61 10.06 -13.36 -4.72
C TRP A 61 9.35 -12.04 -4.98
N LEU A 62 8.81 -11.39 -3.94
CA LEU A 62 8.15 -10.10 -4.13
C LEU A 62 9.17 -9.03 -4.56
N GLN A 63 10.36 -9.02 -3.96
CA GLN A 63 11.47 -8.14 -4.36
C GLN A 63 11.88 -8.39 -5.82
N VAL A 64 12.06 -9.66 -6.21
CA VAL A 64 12.44 -10.06 -7.57
C VAL A 64 11.42 -9.58 -8.60
N LEU A 65 10.12 -9.84 -8.40
CA LEU A 65 9.08 -9.46 -9.35
C LEU A 65 8.91 -7.92 -9.41
N THR A 66 8.99 -7.24 -8.27
CA THR A 66 8.94 -5.77 -8.20
C THR A 66 10.10 -5.14 -8.94
N LEU A 67 11.32 -5.64 -8.74
CA LEU A 67 12.53 -5.12 -9.37
C LEU A 67 12.53 -5.39 -10.89
N ALA A 68 12.08 -6.57 -11.30
CA ALA A 68 11.94 -6.91 -12.71
C ALA A 68 10.88 -6.02 -13.39
N ALA A 69 9.76 -5.75 -12.73
CA ALA A 69 8.73 -4.84 -13.22
C ALA A 69 9.29 -3.42 -13.38
N LYS A 70 9.95 -2.88 -12.34
CA LYS A 70 10.58 -1.55 -12.37
C LYS A 70 11.57 -1.39 -13.54
N LYS A 71 12.23 -2.48 -13.94
CA LYS A 71 13.20 -2.51 -15.05
C LYS A 71 12.59 -2.88 -16.40
N GLY A 72 11.29 -3.16 -16.46
CA GLY A 72 10.62 -3.63 -17.68
C GLY A 72 11.04 -5.02 -18.14
N THR A 73 11.62 -5.84 -17.24
CA THR A 73 12.10 -7.19 -17.54
C THR A 73 11.23 -8.30 -16.95
N LEU A 74 10.11 -7.97 -16.29
CA LEU A 74 9.22 -8.93 -15.62
C LEU A 74 8.75 -10.05 -16.57
N ARG A 75 8.28 -9.72 -17.77
CA ARG A 75 7.90 -10.73 -18.77
C ARG A 75 9.04 -11.69 -19.09
N ALA A 76 10.22 -11.15 -19.43
CA ALA A 76 11.39 -11.96 -19.77
C ALA A 76 11.79 -12.89 -18.62
N LEU A 77 11.82 -12.36 -17.39
CA LEU A 77 12.07 -13.14 -16.18
C LEU A 77 11.07 -14.28 -16.00
N MET A 78 9.78 -13.98 -16.12
CA MET A 78 8.72 -14.97 -15.91
C MET A 78 8.76 -16.09 -16.95
N TYR A 79 9.05 -15.77 -18.21
CA TYR A 79 9.26 -16.78 -19.24
C TYR A 79 10.53 -17.60 -19.02
N ALA A 80 11.64 -16.98 -18.59
CA ALA A 80 12.85 -17.72 -18.26
C ALA A 80 12.63 -18.71 -17.10
N LEU A 81 11.87 -18.30 -16.07
CA LEU A 81 11.45 -19.17 -14.98
C LEU A 81 10.55 -20.31 -15.45
N ALA A 82 9.60 -20.02 -16.33
CA ALA A 82 8.74 -21.04 -16.94
C ALA A 82 9.56 -22.07 -17.74
N ASP A 83 10.50 -21.60 -18.57
CA ASP A 83 11.25 -22.48 -19.47
C ASP A 83 12.23 -23.37 -18.71
N GLN A 84 12.88 -22.85 -17.67
CA GLN A 84 13.93 -23.58 -16.97
C GLN A 84 13.43 -24.41 -15.78
N LEU A 85 12.42 -23.92 -15.06
CA LEU A 85 12.04 -24.50 -13.77
C LEU A 85 10.62 -25.08 -13.77
N ALA A 86 9.73 -24.55 -14.61
CA ALA A 86 8.32 -24.91 -14.55
C ALA A 86 7.59 -24.71 -15.89
N PRO A 87 7.75 -25.62 -16.86
CA PRO A 87 7.12 -25.48 -18.18
C PRO A 87 5.60 -25.31 -18.13
N ALA A 88 4.95 -25.85 -17.08
CA ALA A 88 3.51 -25.66 -16.82
C ALA A 88 3.11 -24.19 -16.58
N LEU A 89 4.04 -23.34 -16.13
CA LEU A 89 3.83 -21.91 -15.95
C LEU A 89 3.65 -21.21 -17.30
N ARG A 90 4.29 -21.69 -18.37
CA ARG A 90 4.24 -21.10 -19.72
C ARG A 90 2.79 -20.91 -20.19
N GLY A 91 2.01 -21.97 -20.13
CA GLY A 91 0.60 -21.94 -20.50
C GLY A 91 -0.18 -20.92 -19.69
N MET A 92 0.07 -20.82 -18.38
CA MET A 92 -0.58 -19.81 -17.55
C MET A 92 -0.18 -18.38 -17.97
N LEU A 93 1.12 -18.12 -18.22
CA LEU A 93 1.61 -16.80 -18.63
C LEU A 93 1.00 -16.36 -19.97
N ASP A 94 0.84 -17.30 -20.91
CA ASP A 94 0.24 -17.05 -22.21
C ASP A 94 -1.28 -16.78 -22.13
N HIS A 95 -1.92 -17.25 -21.06
CA HIS A 95 -3.34 -17.03 -20.78
C HIS A 95 -3.57 -15.99 -19.66
N LEU A 96 -2.53 -15.26 -19.25
CA LEU A 96 -2.74 -14.16 -18.34
C LEU A 96 -3.69 -13.19 -19.03
N PRO A 97 -4.76 -12.75 -18.33
CA PRO A 97 -5.62 -11.74 -18.90
C PRO A 97 -4.75 -10.56 -19.30
N ASP A 98 -5.06 -9.97 -20.44
CA ASP A 98 -4.58 -8.64 -20.77
C ASP A 98 -4.69 -7.81 -19.50
N ALA A 99 -3.59 -7.22 -19.04
CA ALA A 99 -3.72 -6.21 -18.02
C ALA A 99 -4.57 -5.17 -18.72
N ALA A 100 -5.81 -5.03 -18.24
CA ALA A 100 -6.53 -3.81 -18.49
C ALA A 100 -5.48 -2.72 -18.29
N PRO A 101 -5.27 -1.82 -19.28
CA PRO A 101 -4.40 -0.68 -19.08
C PRO A 101 -4.70 -0.17 -17.67
N VAL A 102 -3.69 0.18 -16.88
CA VAL A 102 -3.96 0.68 -15.52
C VAL A 102 -4.94 1.88 -15.55
N ASP A 103 -5.20 2.42 -16.75
CA ASP A 103 -6.26 3.35 -17.13
C ASP A 103 -7.71 2.83 -17.33
N ALA A 104 -8.02 1.52 -17.38
CA ALA A 104 -9.33 1.01 -17.82
C ALA A 104 -10.21 0.33 -16.75
N LEU A 105 -9.84 0.44 -15.49
CA LEU A 105 -10.82 0.55 -14.40
C LEU A 105 -10.53 1.88 -13.73
N THR A 106 -10.85 2.97 -14.44
CA THR A 106 -10.87 4.32 -13.89
C THR A 106 -11.51 4.23 -12.52
N ALA A 107 -10.75 4.61 -11.49
CA ALA A 107 -11.34 4.77 -10.18
C ALA A 107 -12.60 5.61 -10.32
N PHE A 108 -13.70 5.16 -9.75
CA PHE A 108 -14.94 5.91 -9.84
C PHE A 108 -14.83 7.08 -8.86
N THR A 109 -14.61 8.27 -9.42
CA THR A 109 -14.45 9.53 -8.69
C THR A 109 -15.71 10.36 -8.86
N VAL A 110 -16.34 10.69 -7.74
CA VAL A 110 -17.63 11.42 -7.71
C VAL A 110 -17.41 12.93 -7.83
N GLY A 111 -16.21 13.41 -7.53
CA GLY A 111 -15.86 14.83 -7.55
C GLY A 111 -14.46 15.12 -8.10
N GLY A 112 -14.12 16.42 -8.04
CA GLY A 112 -12.86 16.95 -8.56
C GLY A 112 -11.63 16.67 -7.69
N GLY A 113 -11.82 16.29 -6.43
CA GLY A 113 -10.72 16.04 -5.48
C GLY A 113 -9.91 14.79 -5.83
N ALA A 114 -8.59 14.84 -5.56
CA ALA A 114 -7.68 13.73 -5.81
C ALA A 114 -8.05 12.49 -4.96
N PHE A 115 -8.64 12.71 -3.78
CA PHE A 115 -9.00 11.67 -2.83
C PHE A 115 -10.50 11.40 -2.73
N ASP A 116 -11.31 11.75 -3.74
CA ASP A 116 -12.77 11.55 -3.69
C ASP A 116 -13.26 10.22 -4.32
N ALA A 117 -12.33 9.32 -4.66
CA ALA A 117 -12.66 8.02 -5.26
C ALA A 117 -13.51 7.15 -4.31
N ARG A 118 -14.69 6.72 -4.76
CA ARG A 118 -15.57 5.77 -4.04
C ARG A 118 -15.23 4.32 -4.39
N LEU A 119 -14.82 4.09 -5.63
CA LEU A 119 -14.27 2.81 -6.09
C LEU A 119 -12.85 3.05 -6.62
N LEU A 120 -11.85 2.48 -5.94
CA LEU A 120 -10.46 2.51 -6.36
C LEU A 120 -10.20 1.43 -7.42
N PRO A 121 -9.06 1.51 -8.15
CA PRO A 121 -8.70 0.50 -9.14
C PRO A 121 -8.78 -0.92 -8.58
N GLN A 122 -9.05 -1.89 -9.46
CA GLN A 122 -9.22 -3.30 -9.09
C GLN A 122 -10.47 -3.56 -8.24
N HIS A 123 -11.50 -2.73 -8.41
CA HIS A 123 -12.77 -2.84 -7.69
C HIS A 123 -12.58 -2.79 -6.17
N ARG A 124 -11.75 -1.89 -5.66
CA ARG A 124 -11.57 -1.71 -4.21
C ARG A 124 -12.51 -0.63 -3.72
N ALA A 125 -13.56 -1.00 -2.99
CA ALA A 125 -14.44 -0.02 -2.38
C ALA A 125 -13.68 0.78 -1.32
N PHE A 126 -13.82 2.11 -1.37
CA PHE A 126 -13.36 3.01 -0.32
C PHE A 126 -14.57 3.71 0.28
N LEU A 127 -15.02 3.17 1.41
CA LEU A 127 -16.27 3.59 2.04
C LEU A 127 -16.12 4.95 2.68
N ASP A 128 -17.26 5.57 2.92
CA ASP A 128 -17.44 6.95 3.35
C ASP A 128 -16.58 7.33 4.58
N ARG A 129 -15.35 7.80 4.31
CA ARG A 129 -14.37 8.28 5.29
C ARG A 129 -14.10 9.76 5.01
N ASN A 130 -15.15 10.57 4.90
CA ASN A 130 -15.03 12.00 4.57
C ASN A 130 -13.99 12.76 5.43
N PRO A 131 -13.89 12.53 6.77
CA PRO A 131 -12.83 13.14 7.56
C PRO A 131 -11.42 12.77 7.08
N VAL A 132 -11.18 11.49 6.79
CA VAL A 132 -9.89 11.02 6.22
C VAL A 132 -9.63 11.62 4.85
N ARG A 133 -10.65 11.74 3.99
CA ARG A 133 -10.49 12.36 2.66
C ARG A 133 -10.10 13.83 2.80
N ALA A 134 -10.80 14.59 3.65
CA ALA A 134 -10.49 15.99 3.94
C ALA A 134 -9.08 16.15 4.53
N ALA A 135 -8.67 15.25 5.43
CA ALA A 135 -7.32 15.24 5.98
C ALA A 135 -6.26 14.92 4.93
N LEU A 136 -6.55 14.06 3.96
CA LEU A 136 -5.66 13.78 2.83
C LEU A 136 -5.57 14.96 1.86
N ASP A 137 -6.68 15.63 1.56
CA ASP A 137 -6.71 16.86 0.77
C ASP A 137 -5.88 17.97 1.46
N ASP A 138 -6.02 18.12 2.78
CA ASP A 138 -5.21 19.06 3.57
C ASP A 138 -3.73 18.66 3.56
N LEU A 139 -3.41 17.38 3.71
CA LEU A 139 -2.05 16.86 3.65
C LEU A 139 -1.39 17.08 2.27
N ALA A 140 -2.18 17.09 1.19
CA ALA A 140 -1.72 17.37 -0.16
C ALA A 140 -1.52 18.86 -0.45
N SER A 141 -2.07 19.75 0.38
CA SER A 141 -1.85 21.20 0.28
C SER A 141 -0.39 21.57 0.56
N GLU A 142 0.07 22.68 -0.02
CA GLU A 142 1.39 23.24 0.27
C GLU A 142 1.49 23.76 1.72
N VAL A 143 0.38 24.27 2.25
CA VAL A 143 0.30 24.97 3.56
C VAL A 143 -0.45 24.15 4.61
N GLY A 144 -1.06 23.03 4.22
CA GLY A 144 -1.85 22.19 5.13
C GLY A 144 -1.01 21.34 6.07
N ALA A 145 -1.65 20.34 6.69
CA ALA A 145 -0.99 19.35 7.51
C ALA A 145 0.19 18.70 6.77
N ARG A 146 1.16 18.21 7.54
CA ARG A 146 2.30 17.44 7.02
C ARG A 146 2.34 16.02 7.54
N VAL A 147 1.56 15.76 8.58
CA VAL A 147 1.41 14.45 9.19
C VAL A 147 -0.08 14.12 9.31
N LEU A 148 -0.44 12.91 8.92
CA LEU A 148 -1.75 12.32 9.21
C LEU A 148 -1.56 11.10 10.10
N ILE A 149 -2.18 11.10 11.28
CA ILE A 149 -2.26 9.93 12.15
C ILE A 149 -3.66 9.36 12.01
N VAL A 150 -3.75 8.06 11.69
CA VAL A 150 -5.03 7.37 11.64
C VAL A 150 -5.01 6.17 12.58
N ASP A 151 -5.82 6.20 13.61
CA ASP A 151 -6.00 5.08 14.54
C ASP A 151 -7.36 4.39 14.36
N GLY A 152 -7.66 3.41 15.22
CA GLY A 152 -8.85 2.57 15.10
C GLY A 152 -8.58 1.09 15.38
N PRO A 153 -9.62 0.25 15.51
CA PRO A 153 -9.44 -1.16 15.81
C PRO A 153 -8.90 -1.95 14.60
N SER A 154 -8.29 -3.11 14.84
CA SER A 154 -7.78 -3.99 13.79
C SER A 154 -8.90 -4.45 12.85
N GLY A 155 -8.66 -4.42 11.55
CA GLY A 155 -9.66 -4.81 10.56
C GLY A 155 -10.72 -3.75 10.23
N SER A 156 -10.61 -2.54 10.77
CA SER A 156 -11.46 -1.37 10.43
C SER A 156 -11.20 -0.75 9.05
N GLY A 157 -10.12 -1.18 8.38
CA GLY A 157 -9.74 -0.70 7.05
C GLY A 157 -8.66 0.39 7.04
N ARG A 158 -7.95 0.65 8.14
CA ARG A 158 -6.83 1.62 8.18
C ARG A 158 -5.81 1.40 7.06
N SER A 159 -5.33 0.17 6.90
CA SER A 159 -4.36 -0.19 5.84
C SER A 159 -4.89 0.05 4.42
N HIS A 160 -6.22 0.15 4.23
CA HIS A 160 -6.81 0.48 2.93
C HIS A 160 -6.64 1.95 2.54
N ILE A 161 -6.35 2.85 3.49
CA ILE A 161 -6.06 4.27 3.21
C ILE A 161 -4.87 4.41 2.27
N TRP A 162 -3.90 3.49 2.34
CA TRP A 162 -2.80 3.41 1.40
C TRP A 162 -3.26 3.43 -0.07
N PHE A 163 -4.30 2.67 -0.41
CA PHE A 163 -4.77 2.61 -1.79
C PHE A 163 -5.37 3.94 -2.24
N LEU A 164 -6.02 4.67 -1.33
CA LEU A 164 -6.52 6.00 -1.61
C LEU A 164 -5.37 7.01 -1.77
N ILE A 165 -4.34 6.94 -0.92
CA ILE A 165 -3.13 7.78 -1.04
C ILE A 165 -2.43 7.56 -2.38
N ALA A 166 -2.16 6.30 -2.72
CA ALA A 166 -1.52 5.95 -3.99
C ALA A 166 -2.34 6.44 -5.18
N HIS A 167 -3.66 6.26 -5.13
CA HIS A 167 -4.57 6.76 -6.16
C HIS A 167 -4.54 8.29 -6.28
N GLY A 168 -4.65 9.02 -5.16
CA GLY A 168 -4.63 10.48 -5.19
C GLY A 168 -3.29 11.05 -5.64
N CYS A 169 -2.17 10.43 -5.25
CA CYS A 169 -0.85 10.81 -5.77
C CYS A 169 -0.77 10.66 -7.29
N ALA A 170 -1.29 9.56 -7.85
CA ALA A 170 -1.37 9.38 -9.29
C ALA A 170 -2.28 10.44 -9.96
N ARG A 171 -3.43 10.78 -9.35
CA ARG A 171 -4.33 11.84 -9.87
C ARG A 171 -3.70 13.22 -9.85
N MET A 172 -2.82 13.51 -8.90
CA MET A 172 -2.05 14.75 -8.83
C MET A 172 -0.88 14.78 -9.85
N GLY A 173 -0.69 13.72 -10.63
CA GLY A 173 0.43 13.61 -11.58
C GLY A 173 1.78 13.44 -10.88
N LEU A 174 1.79 13.00 -9.62
CA LEU A 174 3.04 12.71 -8.94
C LEU A 174 3.68 11.44 -9.52
N PRO A 175 5.02 11.36 -9.52
CA PRO A 175 5.74 10.14 -9.90
C PRO A 175 5.25 8.90 -9.15
N LEU A 176 5.38 7.70 -9.76
CA LEU A 176 4.93 6.44 -9.14
C LEU A 176 5.62 6.13 -7.81
N ASP A 177 6.84 6.62 -7.62
CA ASP A 177 7.62 6.49 -6.39
C ASP A 177 7.35 7.63 -5.39
N ALA A 178 6.45 8.56 -5.70
CA ALA A 178 6.13 9.70 -4.84
C ALA A 178 5.48 9.24 -3.53
N ALA A 179 4.70 8.17 -3.55
CA ALA A 179 4.15 7.54 -2.36
C ALA A 179 4.79 6.17 -2.13
N VAL A 180 5.25 5.94 -0.91
CA VAL A 180 5.79 4.64 -0.49
C VAL A 180 5.11 4.18 0.79
N ARG A 181 4.89 2.87 0.89
CA ARG A 181 4.34 2.23 2.09
C ARG A 181 5.34 1.28 2.71
N ILE A 182 5.56 1.46 4.00
CA ILE A 182 6.27 0.55 4.89
C ILE A 182 5.22 -0.19 5.71
N GLN A 183 5.34 -1.51 5.78
CA GLN A 183 4.42 -2.35 6.54
C GLN A 183 5.22 -3.39 7.32
N PRO A 184 5.60 -3.10 8.58
CA PRO A 184 6.40 -4.00 9.41
C PRO A 184 5.78 -5.40 9.54
N SER A 185 4.45 -5.50 9.60
CA SER A 185 3.72 -6.76 9.80
C SER A 185 3.86 -7.79 8.68
N HIS A 186 4.36 -7.42 7.50
CA HIS A 186 4.60 -8.37 6.41
C HIS A 186 6.00 -9.01 6.45
N ILE A 187 6.95 -8.40 7.16
CA ILE A 187 8.39 -8.73 7.06
C ILE A 187 8.94 -9.25 8.40
N THR A 188 8.12 -9.38 9.45
CA THR A 188 8.56 -9.99 10.72
C THR A 188 8.89 -11.47 10.52
N VAL A 189 10.15 -11.76 10.23
CA VAL A 189 10.72 -13.11 10.22
C VAL A 189 10.79 -13.58 11.68
N ALA A 190 10.27 -14.78 11.96
CA ALA A 190 10.40 -15.47 13.24
C ALA A 190 9.82 -14.76 14.49
N GLY A 191 8.87 -13.84 14.32
CA GLY A 191 8.20 -13.18 15.45
C GLY A 191 9.04 -12.12 16.16
N GLN A 192 10.15 -11.68 15.55
CA GLN A 192 10.94 -10.57 16.07
C GLN A 192 10.31 -9.23 15.66
N ALA A 193 10.06 -8.36 16.64
CA ALA A 193 9.59 -7.01 16.41
C ALA A 193 10.69 -6.13 15.78
N TRP A 194 10.28 -5.23 14.90
CA TRP A 194 11.18 -4.31 14.21
C TRP A 194 11.86 -3.33 15.18
N GLY A 195 13.17 -3.17 15.01
CA GLY A 195 13.97 -2.11 15.60
C GLY A 195 14.00 -0.85 14.73
N PRO A 196 14.58 0.27 15.24
CA PRO A 196 14.77 1.48 14.46
C PRO A 196 15.52 1.25 13.15
N LEU A 197 16.58 0.44 13.16
CA LEU A 197 17.39 0.17 11.97
C LEU A 197 16.59 -0.54 10.88
N ASP A 198 15.73 -1.50 11.24
CA ASP A 198 14.89 -2.22 10.28
C ASP A 198 13.95 -1.26 9.55
N LEU A 199 13.28 -0.36 10.30
CA LEU A 199 12.44 0.69 9.73
C LEU A 199 13.24 1.57 8.77
N MET A 200 14.43 2.01 9.16
CA MET A 200 15.23 2.93 8.35
C MET A 200 15.83 2.28 7.11
N ASN A 201 16.19 1.00 7.17
CA ASN A 201 16.60 0.21 6.01
C ASN A 201 15.45 0.07 5.01
N GLU A 202 14.23 -0.18 5.48
CA GLU A 202 13.05 -0.25 4.62
C GLU A 202 12.75 1.11 4.00
N VAL A 203 12.83 2.21 4.77
CA VAL A 203 12.72 3.58 4.23
C VAL A 203 13.75 3.79 3.12
N ALA A 204 15.01 3.43 3.38
CA ALA A 204 16.09 3.61 2.42
C ALA A 204 15.82 2.83 1.13
N GLN A 205 15.44 1.55 1.25
CA GLN A 205 15.16 0.70 0.11
C GLN A 205 13.97 1.22 -0.72
N ARG A 206 12.86 1.59 -0.07
CA ARG A 206 11.65 2.03 -0.78
C ARG A 206 11.80 3.38 -1.47
N LEU A 207 12.60 4.27 -0.90
CA LEU A 207 12.85 5.59 -1.46
C LEU A 207 14.11 5.66 -2.33
N ASP A 208 14.82 4.53 -2.50
CA ASP A 208 16.08 4.44 -3.26
C ASP A 208 17.16 5.39 -2.68
N TRP A 209 17.36 5.32 -1.35
CA TRP A 209 18.36 6.07 -0.60
C TRP A 209 19.54 5.15 -0.24
N PRO A 210 20.76 5.69 -0.06
CA PRO A 210 21.89 4.91 0.45
C PRO A 210 21.54 4.31 1.81
N PRO A 211 21.90 3.06 2.13
CA PRO A 211 21.57 2.47 3.42
C PRO A 211 22.12 3.32 4.59
N PRO A 212 21.41 3.39 5.73
CA PRO A 212 21.91 4.12 6.89
C PRO A 212 23.21 3.51 7.42
N GLU A 213 24.16 4.36 7.75
CA GLU A 213 25.32 3.95 8.55
C GLU A 213 24.87 3.63 9.98
N PHE A 214 25.36 2.51 10.50
CA PHE A 214 24.96 2.00 11.81
C PHE A 214 26.19 1.52 12.57
N ASP A 215 26.38 2.05 13.78
CA ASP A 215 27.36 1.56 14.75
C ASP A 215 26.67 0.61 15.73
N PRO A 216 26.91 -0.72 15.64
CA PRO A 216 26.28 -1.70 16.53
C PRO A 216 26.63 -1.52 18.01
N GLN A 217 27.70 -0.79 18.33
CA GLN A 217 28.18 -0.57 19.70
C GLN A 217 27.59 0.69 20.35
N ALA A 218 26.93 1.56 19.58
CA ALA A 218 26.34 2.77 20.11
C ALA A 218 25.11 2.48 21.00
N GLN A 219 24.84 3.39 21.95
CA GLN A 219 23.68 3.30 22.83
C GLN A 219 22.37 3.48 22.04
N PRO A 220 21.23 2.86 22.45
CA PRO A 220 19.98 2.91 21.70
C PRO A 220 19.48 4.33 21.33
N ASP A 221 19.58 5.29 22.25
CA ASP A 221 19.18 6.68 21.97
C ASP A 221 20.13 7.36 20.97
N THR A 222 21.41 6.95 20.96
CA THR A 222 22.37 7.40 19.95
C THR A 222 22.00 6.84 18.58
N HIS A 223 21.50 5.60 18.49
CA HIS A 223 20.99 5.05 17.23
C HIS A 223 19.82 5.87 16.68
N VAL A 224 18.78 6.13 17.48
CA VAL A 224 17.61 6.91 17.04
C VAL A 224 18.05 8.30 16.55
N ARG A 225 18.94 8.97 17.29
CA ARG A 225 19.45 10.29 16.89
C ARG A 225 20.25 10.25 15.58
N MET A 226 21.14 9.26 15.42
CA MET A 226 21.93 9.10 14.19
C MET A 226 21.05 8.81 12.98
N LEU A 227 20.10 7.88 13.13
CA LEU A 227 19.14 7.51 12.10
C LEU A 227 18.22 8.67 11.72
N SER A 228 17.74 9.43 12.70
CA SER A 228 16.95 10.65 12.48
C SER A 228 17.74 11.72 11.70
N ARG A 229 19.01 11.94 12.06
CA ARG A 229 19.90 12.85 11.31
C ARG A 229 20.12 12.36 9.88
N TRP A 230 20.41 11.07 9.69
CA TRP A 230 20.59 10.46 8.36
C TRP A 230 19.34 10.66 7.51
N PHE A 231 18.15 10.46 8.09
CA PHE A 231 16.87 10.63 7.40
C PHE A 231 16.65 12.07 6.94
N LYS A 232 16.79 13.04 7.85
CA LYS A 232 16.64 14.47 7.56
C LYS A 232 17.58 14.90 6.44
N THR A 233 18.83 14.43 6.48
CA THR A 233 19.84 14.74 5.45
C THR A 233 19.40 14.21 4.07
N ASN A 234 18.95 12.96 3.98
CA ASN A 234 18.52 12.37 2.71
C ASN A 234 17.19 12.93 2.19
N ALA A 235 16.26 13.28 3.09
CA ALA A 235 14.99 13.89 2.73
C ALA A 235 15.19 15.30 2.15
N THR A 236 16.01 16.13 2.81
CA THR A 236 16.28 17.51 2.40
C THR A 236 17.15 17.62 1.14
N ALA A 237 17.99 16.63 0.85
CA ALA A 237 18.77 16.56 -0.39
C ALA A 237 17.90 16.49 -1.66
N ARG A 238 16.61 16.15 -1.55
CA ARG A 238 15.66 16.01 -2.66
C ARG A 238 14.73 17.21 -2.76
N VAL A 239 15.32 18.39 -2.98
CA VAL A 239 14.60 19.66 -3.06
C VAL A 239 13.52 19.63 -4.14
N GLY A 240 12.32 20.14 -3.80
CA GLY A 240 11.22 20.37 -4.75
C GLY A 240 10.38 19.14 -5.12
N THR A 241 10.64 17.96 -4.53
CA THR A 241 9.80 16.77 -4.77
C THR A 241 8.93 16.48 -3.55
N VAL A 242 7.61 16.56 -3.71
CA VAL A 242 6.66 16.11 -2.69
C VAL A 242 6.71 14.58 -2.62
N ARG A 243 6.94 14.04 -1.42
CA ARG A 243 7.01 12.60 -1.16
C ARG A 243 6.06 12.25 -0.03
N TRP A 244 5.46 11.07 -0.08
CA TRP A 244 4.54 10.54 0.91
C TRP A 244 5.11 9.25 1.46
N LEU A 245 5.33 9.21 2.77
CA LEU A 245 5.77 8.02 3.49
C LEU A 245 4.63 7.53 4.38
N VAL A 246 4.07 6.37 4.05
CA VAL A 246 3.03 5.71 4.85
C VAL A 246 3.68 4.61 5.67
N ILE A 247 3.63 4.74 7.00
CA ILE A 247 4.05 3.69 7.92
C ILE A 247 2.78 3.02 8.43
N ASP A 248 2.51 1.82 7.91
CA ASP A 248 1.32 1.07 8.22
C ASP A 248 1.53 0.14 9.41
N ASP A 249 0.48 -0.02 10.21
CA ASP A 249 0.44 -0.92 11.37
C ASP A 249 1.51 -0.62 12.44
N VAL A 250 1.63 0.65 12.80
CA VAL A 250 2.53 1.15 13.87
C VAL A 250 2.01 0.71 15.24
N SER A 251 2.19 -0.57 15.56
CA SER A 251 1.71 -1.18 16.80
C SER A 251 2.83 -1.86 17.59
N ALA A 252 2.61 -2.02 18.89
CA ALA A 252 3.54 -2.71 19.79
C ALA A 252 3.70 -4.20 19.49
N VAL A 253 2.83 -4.76 18.63
CA VAL A 253 2.93 -6.15 18.18
C VAL A 253 4.09 -6.34 17.21
N TYR A 254 4.31 -5.36 16.31
CA TYR A 254 5.27 -5.50 15.21
C TYR A 254 6.52 -4.63 15.37
N MET A 255 6.49 -3.65 16.27
CA MET A 255 7.57 -2.69 16.45
C MET A 255 7.96 -2.61 17.92
N THR A 256 9.27 -2.60 18.17
CA THR A 256 9.83 -2.24 19.47
C THR A 256 9.45 -0.80 19.84
N GLU A 257 9.47 -0.46 21.12
CA GLU A 257 9.20 0.92 21.58
C GLU A 257 10.16 1.93 20.93
N ALA A 258 11.44 1.58 20.81
CA ALA A 258 12.43 2.40 20.12
C ALA A 258 12.08 2.65 18.65
N CYS A 259 11.52 1.65 17.97
CA CYS A 259 11.08 1.78 16.58
C CYS A 259 9.83 2.67 16.44
N GLN A 260 8.90 2.61 17.40
CA GLN A 260 7.77 3.55 17.46
C GLN A 260 8.22 4.99 17.73
N ARG A 261 9.20 5.18 18.63
CA ARG A 261 9.83 6.49 18.84
C ARG A 261 10.51 6.97 17.56
N MET A 262 11.17 6.09 16.82
CA MET A 262 11.74 6.43 15.52
C MET A 262 10.66 6.89 14.53
N ALA A 263 9.52 6.19 14.42
CA ALA A 263 8.41 6.63 13.57
C ALA A 263 7.86 8.02 13.99
N ALA A 264 7.77 8.29 15.30
CA ALA A 264 7.40 9.60 15.83
C ALA A 264 8.43 10.69 15.49
N GLU A 265 9.73 10.38 15.56
CA GLU A 265 10.81 11.28 15.15
C GLU A 265 10.74 11.64 13.66
N LEU A 266 10.42 10.67 12.79
CA LEU A 266 10.20 10.93 11.37
C LEU A 266 9.01 11.88 11.18
N ALA A 267 7.89 11.62 11.85
CA ALA A 267 6.69 12.46 11.80
C ALA A 267 6.96 13.89 12.31
N ASN A 268 7.66 14.03 13.44
CA ASN A 268 8.09 15.33 13.95
C ASN A 268 8.94 16.08 12.92
N ALA A 269 9.91 15.40 12.28
CA ALA A 269 10.75 16.01 11.26
C ALA A 269 9.97 16.48 10.02
N ALA A 270 8.92 15.74 9.62
CA ALA A 270 8.03 16.18 8.55
C ALA A 270 7.19 17.40 8.99
N ALA A 271 6.58 17.33 10.18
CA ALA A 271 5.75 18.40 10.75
C ALA A 271 6.51 19.73 10.88
N THR A 272 7.74 19.71 11.41
CA THR A 272 8.59 20.90 11.61
C THR A 272 9.37 21.32 10.36
N ALA A 273 9.08 20.71 9.20
CA ALA A 273 9.75 20.95 7.92
C ALA A 273 11.25 20.60 7.85
N GLU A 274 11.81 19.94 8.88
CA GLU A 274 13.19 19.44 8.88
C GLU A 274 13.44 18.31 7.86
N ALA A 275 12.38 17.65 7.38
CA ALA A 275 12.43 16.65 6.31
C ALA A 275 11.99 17.19 4.94
N GLY A 276 12.04 18.52 4.72
CA GLY A 276 11.72 19.13 3.44
C GLY A 276 10.23 19.05 3.07
N MET A 277 9.93 18.56 1.86
CA MET A 277 8.56 18.41 1.34
C MET A 277 7.99 17.00 1.56
N LEU A 278 8.45 16.31 2.61
CA LEU A 278 7.92 15.01 2.98
C LEU A 278 6.56 15.16 3.70
N ARG A 279 5.64 14.26 3.36
CA ARG A 279 4.36 14.01 4.05
C ARG A 279 4.42 12.65 4.70
N ILE A 280 3.96 12.52 5.94
CA ILE A 280 3.98 11.25 6.66
C ILE A 280 2.56 10.84 7.06
N VAL A 281 2.22 9.59 6.84
CA VAL A 281 0.97 8.99 7.32
C VAL A 281 1.30 7.83 8.25
N LEU A 282 0.85 7.90 9.49
CA LEU A 282 1.02 6.86 10.50
C LEU A 282 -0.30 6.12 10.70
N LEU A 283 -0.37 4.85 10.31
CA LEU A 283 -1.57 4.03 10.48
C LEU A 283 -1.43 3.15 11.71
N GLY A 284 -2.36 3.28 12.64
CA GLY A 284 -2.40 2.56 13.91
C GLY A 284 -1.48 3.07 15.00
N TYR A 285 -0.87 4.24 14.81
CA TYR A 285 -0.08 4.91 15.84
C TYR A 285 -0.99 5.57 16.88
N SER A 286 -0.80 5.20 18.15
CA SER A 286 -1.55 5.74 19.29
C SER A 286 -0.72 6.67 20.18
N GLY A 287 0.50 7.00 19.77
CA GLY A 287 1.40 7.85 20.55
C GLY A 287 1.12 9.36 20.37
N ILE A 288 1.91 10.15 21.07
CA ILE A 288 1.85 11.61 21.06
C ILE A 288 3.11 12.13 20.36
N LEU A 289 2.94 13.13 19.51
CA LEU A 289 4.06 13.79 18.83
C LEU A 289 4.57 14.96 19.68
N SER A 290 5.64 15.62 19.25
CA SER A 290 6.14 16.80 19.95
C SER A 290 5.11 17.94 19.90
N ALA A 291 5.11 18.82 20.91
CA ALA A 291 4.20 19.96 20.96
C ALA A 291 4.34 20.89 19.73
N ASP A 292 5.57 21.01 19.19
CA ASP A 292 5.86 21.79 18.00
C ASP A 292 5.25 21.19 16.72
N ALA A 293 4.96 19.89 16.72
CA ALA A 293 4.35 19.20 15.58
C ALA A 293 2.82 19.30 15.56
N GLU A 294 2.15 19.44 16.70
CA GLU A 294 0.67 19.31 16.79
C GLU A 294 -0.09 20.28 15.87
N GLY A 295 0.46 21.47 15.59
CA GLY A 295 -0.15 22.42 14.63
C GLY A 295 -0.15 21.97 13.16
N TYR A 296 0.59 20.91 12.83
CA TYR A 296 0.75 20.37 11.47
C TYR A 296 0.29 18.90 11.36
N VAL A 297 -0.41 18.41 12.37
CA VAL A 297 -0.84 17.03 12.49
C VAL A 297 -2.36 16.96 12.41
N SER A 298 -2.86 16.22 11.43
CA SER A 298 -4.25 15.78 11.41
C SER A 298 -4.37 14.41 12.09
N ARG A 299 -5.41 14.22 12.91
CA ARG A 299 -5.67 12.99 13.65
C ARG A 299 -7.07 12.49 13.36
N GLU A 300 -7.15 11.29 12.81
CA GLU A 300 -8.41 10.66 12.42
C GLU A 300 -8.62 9.34 13.13
N HIS A 301 -9.83 9.13 13.66
CA HIS A 301 -10.22 7.87 14.29
C HIS A 301 -11.15 7.08 13.38
N ILE A 302 -10.73 5.88 12.99
CA ILE A 302 -11.55 4.99 12.18
C ILE A 302 -12.24 3.95 13.05
N VAL A 303 -13.56 3.87 12.92
CA VAL A 303 -14.38 2.81 13.52
C VAL A 303 -14.70 1.70 12.52
N TYR A 304 -15.16 0.55 13.04
CA TYR A 304 -15.74 -0.48 12.20
C TYR A 304 -16.95 0.02 11.42
N LEU A 305 -17.24 -0.66 10.32
CA LEU A 305 -18.44 -0.37 9.53
C LEU A 305 -19.64 -1.04 10.18
N ASP A 306 -20.79 -0.38 10.06
CA ASP A 306 -22.10 -0.96 10.29
C ASP A 306 -22.88 -1.04 8.96
N ALA A 307 -24.10 -1.56 9.04
CA ALA A 307 -24.95 -1.68 7.87
C ALA A 307 -25.37 -0.31 7.30
N GLU A 308 -25.58 0.69 8.15
CA GLU A 308 -25.99 2.03 7.70
C GLU A 308 -24.89 2.73 6.90
N ALA A 309 -23.63 2.58 7.30
CA ALA A 309 -22.48 3.06 6.53
C ALA A 309 -22.38 2.38 5.14
N LEU A 310 -22.74 1.09 5.04
CA LEU A 310 -22.80 0.39 3.76
C LEU A 310 -23.94 0.89 2.87
N LYS A 311 -25.12 1.11 3.46
CA LYS A 311 -26.28 1.68 2.76
C LYS A 311 -25.96 3.08 2.23
N ALA A 312 -25.38 3.92 3.07
CA ALA A 312 -24.93 5.26 2.69
C ALA A 312 -23.92 5.19 1.53
N TYR A 313 -22.92 4.31 1.62
CA TYR A 313 -21.95 4.12 0.54
C TYR A 313 -22.61 3.75 -0.81
N PHE A 314 -23.56 2.81 -0.84
CA PHE A 314 -24.22 2.43 -2.10
C PHE A 314 -25.14 3.52 -2.64
N LYS A 315 -25.81 4.28 -1.76
CA LYS A 315 -26.60 5.46 -2.17
C LYS A 315 -25.70 6.53 -2.77
N ASP A 316 -24.58 6.85 -2.13
CA ASP A 316 -23.62 7.81 -2.64
C ASP A 316 -23.02 7.37 -3.98
N LEU A 317 -22.73 6.07 -4.12
CA LEU A 317 -22.24 5.48 -5.37
C LEU A 317 -23.27 5.61 -6.50
N ALA A 318 -24.55 5.37 -6.21
CA ALA A 318 -25.63 5.55 -7.19
C ALA A 318 -25.82 7.02 -7.57
N ALA A 319 -25.91 7.91 -6.58
CA ALA A 319 -26.06 9.34 -6.78
C ALA A 319 -24.94 9.90 -7.68
N SER A 320 -23.73 9.34 -7.54
CA SER A 320 -22.58 9.75 -8.33
C SER A 320 -22.60 9.36 -9.81
N VAL A 321 -23.45 8.41 -10.20
CA VAL A 321 -23.77 8.10 -11.60
C VAL A 321 -25.11 8.70 -12.03
N GLY A 322 -25.72 9.56 -11.22
CA GLY A 322 -27.01 10.19 -11.51
C GLY A 322 -28.23 9.30 -11.23
N GLU A 323 -28.05 8.21 -10.49
CA GLU A 323 -29.10 7.28 -10.10
C GLU A 323 -29.56 7.51 -8.66
N ASP A 324 -30.80 7.15 -8.35
CA ASP A 324 -31.32 7.10 -6.98
C ASP A 324 -31.79 5.68 -6.67
N LEU A 325 -31.23 5.07 -5.62
CA LEU A 325 -31.58 3.71 -5.21
C LEU A 325 -32.65 3.75 -4.14
N ASP A 326 -33.77 3.09 -4.41
CA ASP A 326 -34.77 2.84 -3.38
C ASP A 326 -34.21 1.92 -2.27
N SER A 327 -34.93 1.87 -1.14
CA SER A 327 -34.51 1.10 0.02
C SER A 327 -34.34 -0.40 -0.27
N GLU A 328 -35.14 -0.97 -1.16
CA GLU A 328 -35.08 -2.40 -1.48
C GLU A 328 -33.81 -2.73 -2.28
N ALA A 329 -33.49 -1.91 -3.29
CA ALA A 329 -32.28 -2.06 -4.08
C ALA A 329 -31.02 -1.88 -3.22
N VAL A 330 -31.01 -0.91 -2.31
CA VAL A 330 -29.89 -0.72 -1.37
C VAL A 330 -29.72 -1.94 -0.47
N GLU A 331 -30.79 -2.46 0.13
CA GLU A 331 -30.71 -3.66 0.98
C GLU A 331 -30.24 -4.89 0.19
N MET A 332 -30.65 -5.03 -1.07
CA MET A 332 -30.15 -6.10 -1.94
C MET A 332 -28.64 -5.98 -2.17
N LEU A 333 -28.11 -4.79 -2.46
CA LEU A 333 -26.67 -4.57 -2.66
C LEU A 333 -25.87 -4.83 -1.36
N VAL A 334 -26.38 -4.37 -0.21
CA VAL A 334 -25.75 -4.64 1.09
C VAL A 334 -25.75 -6.15 1.38
N SER A 335 -26.86 -6.85 1.12
CA SER A 335 -26.96 -8.30 1.30
C SER A 335 -25.98 -9.07 0.39
N GLN A 336 -25.83 -8.64 -0.86
CA GLN A 336 -24.84 -9.23 -1.77
C GLN A 336 -23.38 -8.98 -1.31
N ALA A 337 -23.11 -7.84 -0.68
CA ALA A 337 -21.78 -7.46 -0.24
C ALA A 337 -21.37 -8.06 1.11
N ALA A 338 -22.30 -8.12 2.07
CA ALA A 338 -22.05 -8.50 3.46
C ALA A 338 -22.72 -9.82 3.89
N GLY A 339 -23.54 -10.44 3.03
CA GLY A 339 -24.35 -11.62 3.32
C GLY A 339 -25.77 -11.28 3.77
N ALA A 340 -26.64 -12.28 3.91
CA ALA A 340 -28.01 -12.07 4.34
C ALA A 340 -28.10 -11.60 5.81
N PRO A 341 -29.09 -10.75 6.17
CA PRO A 341 -29.32 -10.35 7.55
C PRO A 341 -29.73 -11.54 8.45
N PRO A 342 -29.50 -11.46 9.78
CA PRO A 342 -28.97 -10.31 10.51
C PRO A 342 -27.45 -10.14 10.33
N TYR A 343 -27.02 -8.90 10.12
CA TYR A 343 -25.59 -8.58 10.00
C TYR A 343 -24.88 -8.74 11.35
N THR A 344 -23.70 -9.34 11.34
CA THR A 344 -22.85 -9.36 12.55
C THR A 344 -22.25 -7.96 12.72
N VAL A 345 -22.53 -7.32 13.86
CA VAL A 345 -21.99 -6.00 14.20
C VAL A 345 -20.90 -6.15 15.25
N PRO A 346 -19.70 -5.56 15.07
CA PRO A 346 -19.28 -4.76 13.92
C PRO A 346 -19.04 -5.60 12.65
N LEU A 347 -19.15 -4.98 11.47
CA LEU A 347 -18.77 -5.59 10.20
C LEU A 347 -17.29 -5.30 9.91
N PRO A 348 -16.36 -6.24 10.16
CA PRO A 348 -14.93 -5.99 9.97
C PRO A 348 -14.64 -5.86 8.47
N PHE A 349 -14.11 -4.70 8.07
CA PHE A 349 -13.81 -4.39 6.67
C PHE A 349 -12.89 -5.43 6.01
N ARG A 350 -11.98 -6.05 6.78
CA ARG A 350 -11.13 -7.17 6.30
C ARG A 350 -11.93 -8.33 5.70
N ARG A 351 -13.17 -8.57 6.16
CA ARG A 351 -14.03 -9.66 5.66
C ARG A 351 -14.90 -9.23 4.49
N ILE A 352 -15.40 -7.99 4.50
CA ILE A 352 -16.43 -7.53 3.56
C ILE A 352 -15.90 -6.62 2.43
N GLY A 353 -14.71 -6.04 2.56
CA GLY A 353 -14.15 -5.07 1.62
C GLY A 353 -14.12 -5.54 0.17
N ALA A 354 -13.67 -6.77 -0.06
CA ALA A 354 -13.64 -7.37 -1.40
C ALA A 354 -15.06 -7.65 -1.95
N GLY A 355 -16.02 -7.99 -1.08
CA GLY A 355 -17.42 -8.19 -1.46
C GLY A 355 -18.05 -6.87 -1.91
N ILE A 356 -17.89 -5.81 -1.12
CA ILE A 356 -18.41 -4.47 -1.43
C ILE A 356 -17.84 -3.97 -2.74
N GLY A 357 -16.53 -4.08 -2.92
CA GLY A 357 -15.84 -3.67 -4.12
C GLY A 357 -16.34 -4.38 -5.38
N ARG A 358 -16.54 -5.70 -5.31
CA ARG A 358 -17.10 -6.50 -6.41
C ARG A 358 -18.54 -6.10 -6.75
N VAL A 359 -19.39 -5.91 -5.74
CA VAL A 359 -20.79 -5.51 -5.92
C VAL A 359 -20.86 -4.11 -6.53
N ALA A 360 -20.10 -3.15 -6.00
CA ALA A 360 -19.98 -1.79 -6.52
C ALA A 360 -19.49 -1.78 -7.98
N GLY A 361 -18.45 -2.57 -8.30
CA GLY A 361 -17.94 -2.70 -9.66
C GLY A 361 -18.98 -3.23 -10.64
N LYS A 362 -19.71 -4.29 -10.26
CA LYS A 362 -20.80 -4.85 -11.09
C LYS A 362 -21.94 -3.86 -11.28
N TYR A 363 -22.31 -3.14 -10.22
CA TYR A 363 -23.34 -2.12 -10.27
C TYR A 363 -22.99 -1.02 -11.28
N LEU A 364 -21.78 -0.45 -11.17
CA LEU A 364 -21.31 0.59 -12.11
C LEU A 364 -21.20 0.09 -13.55
N GLN A 365 -20.77 -1.16 -13.78
CA GLN A 365 -20.74 -1.74 -15.13
C GLN A 365 -22.14 -1.89 -15.75
N THR A 366 -23.16 -2.13 -14.91
CA THR A 366 -24.55 -2.29 -15.35
C THR A 366 -25.17 -0.94 -15.70
N VAL A 367 -24.88 0.11 -14.91
CA VAL A 367 -25.44 1.45 -15.11
C VAL A 367 -24.67 2.24 -16.18
N GLY A 368 -23.34 2.21 -16.16
CA GLY A 368 -22.49 2.97 -17.10
C GLY A 368 -22.28 2.33 -18.48
N GLY A 369 -22.83 1.14 -18.71
CA GLY A 369 -22.85 0.47 -20.03
C GLY A 369 -24.05 0.84 -20.90
N GLN A 370 -24.94 1.71 -20.40
CA GLN A 370 -26.04 2.35 -21.14
C GLN A 370 -25.61 3.75 -21.57
#